data_AF-A0A3C0NUW7-F1
#
_entry.id   AF-A0A3C0NUW7-F1
#
_cell.length_a   1.000
_cell.length_b   1.000
_cell.length_c   1.000
_cell.angle_alpha   90.00
_cell.angle_beta   90.00
_cell.angle_gamma   90.00
#
_symmetry.space_group_name_H-M   'P 1'
#
loop_
_entity.id
_entity.type
_entity.pdbx_description
1 polymer ?
#
loop_
_entity_poly.entity_id
_entity_poly.type
_entity_poly.pdbx_seq_one_letter_code
_entity_poly.pdbx_strand_id
1 'polypeptide(L)'
;MVLFILIPAFVIAIAFLWYKQQQSELRLKQLLLDSEAKLSKSLFRCVKIDAGNHACQFAIAYQNKPILVDQAPVLPLPGCDVVRCQCQFLRFDDRREGRDRREKQSKDDRRAMIYAEKRLIKDRRKSSLRQLFPNYNRPNYSR
;
A
#
# COMPACT_ATOMS: atom_id res chain seq x y z
N MET A 1 13.41 0.17 62.54
CA MET A 1 12.00 0.33 62.08
C MET A 1 11.90 1.27 60.88
N VAL A 2 12.38 2.51 60.97
CA VAL A 2 12.32 3.49 59.85
C VAL A 2 13.06 3.02 58.58
N LEU A 3 14.22 2.39 58.72
CA LEU A 3 15.04 1.89 57.60
C LEU A 3 14.35 0.77 56.79
N PHE A 4 13.50 -0.03 57.44
CA PHE A 4 12.71 -1.08 56.77
C PHE A 4 11.56 -0.52 55.93
N ILE A 5 11.19 0.76 56.11
CA ILE A 5 10.13 1.44 55.33
C ILE A 5 10.74 2.27 54.19
N LEU A 6 11.91 2.87 54.41
CA LEU A 6 12.59 3.69 53.39
C LEU A 6 13.13 2.86 52.22
N ILE A 7 13.67 1.67 52.49
CA ILE A 7 14.19 0.77 51.44
C ILE A 7 13.08 0.37 50.43
N PRO A 8 11.94 -0.19 50.84
CA PRO A 8 10.89 -0.56 49.88
C PRO A 8 10.28 0.66 49.19
N ALA A 9 10.12 1.79 49.88
CA ALA A 9 9.64 3.03 49.26
C ALA A 9 10.58 3.50 48.14
N PHE A 10 11.90 3.42 48.35
CA PHE A 10 12.91 3.77 47.35
C PHE A 10 12.90 2.79 46.16
N VAL A 11 12.78 1.48 46.41
CA VAL A 11 12.68 0.46 45.36
C VAL A 11 11.40 0.65 44.52
N ILE A 12 10.27 0.95 45.16
CA ILE A 12 9.00 1.23 44.47
C ILE A 12 9.12 2.51 43.64
N ALA A 13 9.76 3.57 44.17
CA ALA A 13 9.99 4.80 43.43
C ALA A 13 10.86 4.57 42.20
N ILE A 14 11.96 3.82 42.32
CA ILE A 14 12.81 3.45 41.17
C ILE A 14 12.01 2.63 40.17
N ALA A 15 11.29 1.60 40.60
CA ALA A 15 10.46 0.77 39.72
C ALA A 15 9.39 1.60 38.99
N PHE A 16 8.78 2.57 39.67
CA PHE A 16 7.80 3.47 39.08
C PHE A 16 8.42 4.41 38.04
N LEU A 17 9.59 5.00 38.33
CA LEU A 17 10.33 5.83 37.38
C LEU A 17 10.76 5.00 36.16
N TRP A 18 11.23 3.77 36.37
CA TRP A 18 11.62 2.86 35.31
C TRP A 18 10.42 2.47 34.43
N TYR A 19 9.26 2.18 35.04
CA TYR A 19 8.02 1.91 34.33
C TYR A 19 7.55 3.13 33.51
N LYS A 20 7.64 4.34 34.08
CA LYS A 20 7.31 5.58 33.37
C LYS A 20 8.24 5.85 32.19
N GLN A 21 9.54 5.63 32.37
CA GLN A 21 10.54 5.76 31.31
C GLN A 21 10.32 4.72 30.20
N GLN A 22 9.98 3.48 30.55
CA GLN A 22 9.71 2.44 29.57
C GLN A 22 8.44 2.75 28.73
N GLN A 23 7.45 3.41 29.33
CA GLN A 23 6.28 3.87 28.58
C GLN A 23 6.60 4.97 27.57
N SER A 24 7.53 5.89 27.84
CA SER A 24 7.89 6.93 26.86
C SER A 24 8.57 6.35 25.62
N GLU A 25 9.43 5.34 25.80
CA GLU A 25 10.11 4.65 24.70
C GLU A 25 9.12 3.95 23.75
N LEU A 26 8.12 3.27 24.30
CA LEU A 26 7.09 2.59 23.49
C LEU A 26 6.23 3.58 22.72
N ARG A 27 5.83 4.69 23.36
CA ARG A 27 5.07 5.76 22.69
C ARG A 27 5.87 6.39 21.56
N LEU A 28 7.16 6.65 21.78
CA LEU A 28 8.04 7.21 20.75
C LEU A 28 8.14 6.26 19.55
N LYS A 29 8.34 4.95 19.79
CA LYS A 29 8.35 3.95 18.71
C LYS A 29 7.04 3.90 17.93
N GLN A 30 5.90 3.96 18.62
CA GLN A 30 4.59 4.02 17.95
C GLN A 30 4.45 5.28 17.09
N LEU A 31 4.83 6.45 17.61
CA LEU A 31 4.78 7.70 16.86
C LEU A 31 5.70 7.66 15.63
N LEU A 32 6.89 7.06 15.75
CA LEU A 32 7.81 6.87 14.63
C LEU A 32 7.16 5.99 13.55
N LEU A 33 6.63 4.81 13.93
CA LEU A 33 5.95 3.91 12.98
C LEU A 33 4.76 4.58 12.29
N ASP A 34 3.95 5.33 13.04
CA ASP A 34 2.82 6.09 12.50
C ASP A 34 3.29 7.19 11.54
N SER A 35 4.41 7.85 11.84
CA SER A 35 4.99 8.87 10.97
C SER A 35 5.52 8.29 9.66
N GLU A 36 6.19 7.13 9.71
CA GLU A 36 6.67 6.40 8.53
C GLU A 36 5.51 5.91 7.67
N ALA A 37 4.45 5.39 8.29
CA ALA A 37 3.23 4.98 7.59
C ALA A 37 2.53 6.17 6.91
N LYS A 38 2.51 7.35 7.54
CA LYS A 38 1.96 8.57 6.93
C LYS A 38 2.83 9.08 5.78
N LEU A 39 4.16 9.06 5.93
CA LEU A 39 5.08 9.55 4.91
C LEU A 39 5.04 8.66 3.66
N SER A 40 5.06 7.34 3.84
CA SER A 40 4.95 6.37 2.73
C SER A 40 3.64 6.50 1.95
N LYS A 41 2.51 6.83 2.61
CA LYS A 41 1.23 7.08 1.91
C LYS A 41 1.30 8.30 0.97
N SER A 42 2.17 9.26 1.23
CA SER A 42 2.26 10.48 0.43
C SER A 42 3.05 10.32 -0.88
N LEU A 43 4.02 9.38 -0.92
CA LEU A 43 4.95 9.20 -2.05
C LEU A 43 4.27 8.69 -3.34
N PHE A 44 3.21 7.91 -3.22
CA PHE A 44 2.51 7.34 -4.38
C PHE A 44 1.19 8.04 -4.70
N ARG A 45 1.01 9.26 -4.19
CA ARG A 45 -0.15 10.08 -4.51
C ARG A 45 -0.13 10.44 -5.99
N CYS A 46 -1.26 10.24 -6.65
CA CYS A 46 -1.44 10.60 -8.04
C CYS A 46 -2.31 11.84 -8.15
N VAL A 47 -2.15 12.57 -9.24
CA VAL A 47 -2.93 13.74 -9.60
C VAL A 47 -3.34 13.61 -11.06
N LYS A 48 -4.55 14.05 -11.36
CA LYS A 48 -5.07 14.13 -12.73
C LYS A 48 -5.37 15.60 -13.04
N ILE A 49 -5.06 16.03 -14.26
CA ILE A 49 -5.46 17.35 -14.73
C ILE A 49 -6.90 17.27 -15.21
N ASP A 50 -7.75 18.10 -14.62
CA ASP A 50 -9.11 18.32 -15.10
C ASP A 50 -9.13 19.55 -16.00
N ALA A 51 -9.40 19.27 -17.28
CA ALA A 51 -9.58 20.24 -18.33
C ALA A 51 -11.02 20.76 -18.21
N GLY A 52 -11.22 21.84 -17.45
CA GLY A 52 -12.53 22.51 -17.32
C GLY A 52 -13.04 23.10 -18.65
N ASN A 53 -14.08 23.94 -18.60
CA ASN A 53 -14.76 24.43 -19.82
C ASN A 53 -13.87 25.22 -20.80
N HIS A 54 -12.78 25.83 -20.32
CA HIS A 54 -11.78 26.54 -21.14
C HIS A 54 -10.40 25.88 -21.01
N ALA A 55 -10.33 24.61 -21.40
CA ALA A 55 -9.10 23.83 -21.35
C ALA A 55 -8.15 24.19 -22.49
N CYS A 56 -6.86 24.31 -22.17
CA CYS A 56 -5.82 24.39 -23.20
C CYS A 56 -5.64 23.03 -23.87
N GLN A 57 -5.21 23.03 -25.14
CA GLN A 57 -5.04 21.81 -25.92
C GLN A 57 -4.07 20.82 -25.25
N PHE A 58 -3.07 21.33 -24.53
CA PHE A 58 -2.15 20.54 -23.73
C PHE A 58 -2.83 19.81 -22.58
N ALA A 59 -3.76 20.45 -21.86
CA ALA A 59 -4.45 19.82 -20.73
C ALA A 59 -5.31 18.62 -21.18
N ILE A 60 -5.90 18.70 -22.37
CA ILE A 60 -6.70 17.60 -22.96
C ILE A 60 -5.82 16.36 -23.19
N ALA A 61 -4.55 16.54 -23.62
CA ALA A 61 -3.62 15.43 -23.82
C ALA A 61 -3.28 14.69 -22.50
N TYR A 62 -3.33 15.39 -21.36
CA TYR A 62 -3.08 14.81 -20.04
C TYR A 62 -4.35 14.28 -19.33
N GLN A 63 -5.55 14.59 -19.84
CA GLN A 63 -6.82 14.31 -19.18
C GLN A 63 -7.10 12.81 -18.96
N ASN A 64 -6.40 11.89 -19.63
CA ASN A 64 -6.63 10.44 -19.47
C ASN A 64 -5.52 9.69 -18.72
N LYS A 65 -4.54 10.40 -18.17
CA LYS A 65 -3.39 9.76 -17.49
C LYS A 65 -3.20 10.33 -16.09
N PRO A 66 -3.33 9.51 -15.03
CA PRO A 66 -2.90 9.92 -13.70
C PRO A 66 -1.37 10.07 -13.68
N ILE A 67 -0.89 11.18 -13.15
CA ILE A 67 0.52 11.53 -13.04
C ILE A 67 0.88 11.48 -11.55
N LEU A 68 2.07 11.02 -11.19
CA LEU A 68 2.55 11.12 -9.81
C LEU A 68 2.71 12.59 -9.41
N VAL A 69 2.45 12.94 -8.15
CA VAL A 69 2.60 14.31 -7.65
C VAL A 69 3.99 14.89 -7.99
N ASP A 70 5.05 14.10 -7.82
CA ASP A 70 6.43 14.52 -8.07
C ASP A 70 6.75 14.75 -9.55
N GLN A 71 5.95 14.18 -10.45
CA GLN A 71 6.10 14.31 -11.90
C GLN A 71 5.06 15.25 -12.51
N ALA A 72 4.18 15.82 -11.70
CA ALA A 72 3.13 16.71 -12.19
C ALA A 72 3.75 18.03 -12.67
N PRO A 73 3.44 18.47 -13.90
CA PRO A 73 3.90 19.77 -14.38
C PRO A 73 3.24 20.90 -13.59
N VAL A 74 3.82 22.08 -13.56
CA VAL A 74 3.18 23.25 -12.93
C VAL A 74 2.00 23.69 -13.79
N LEU A 75 0.85 23.99 -13.18
CA LEU A 75 -0.26 24.67 -13.86
C LEU A 75 -0.09 26.19 -13.72
N PRO A 76 -0.29 26.98 -14.80
CA PRO A 76 -0.70 26.58 -16.15
C PRO A 76 0.41 25.87 -16.94
N LEU A 77 0.02 24.93 -17.81
CA LEU A 77 0.98 24.15 -18.62
C LEU A 77 1.84 25.07 -19.52
N PRO A 78 3.11 24.71 -19.77
CA PRO A 78 3.94 25.44 -20.71
C PRO A 78 3.32 25.37 -22.11
N GLY A 79 3.07 26.54 -22.72
CA GLY A 79 2.37 26.64 -24.00
C GLY A 79 0.85 26.81 -23.90
N CYS A 80 0.31 27.11 -22.72
CA CYS A 80 -1.10 27.46 -22.57
C CYS A 80 -1.45 28.71 -23.42
N ASP A 81 -2.37 28.52 -24.36
CA ASP A 81 -2.88 29.49 -25.32
C ASP A 81 -4.09 30.29 -24.79
N VAL A 82 -4.56 29.97 -23.58
CA VAL A 82 -5.79 30.52 -22.99
C VAL A 82 -5.49 31.68 -22.05
N VAL A 83 -6.15 32.83 -22.27
CA VAL A 83 -6.00 34.06 -21.46
C VAL A 83 -6.37 33.85 -19.99
N ARG A 84 -7.33 32.98 -19.69
CA ARG A 84 -7.72 32.58 -18.33
C ARG A 84 -7.90 31.07 -18.24
N CYS A 85 -6.82 30.35 -17.94
CA CYS A 85 -6.84 28.91 -17.78
C CYS A 85 -7.58 28.51 -16.49
N GLN A 86 -8.55 27.58 -16.60
CA GLN A 86 -9.33 27.06 -15.47
C GLN A 86 -8.97 25.59 -15.13
N CYS A 87 -7.82 25.11 -15.59
CA CYS A 87 -7.41 23.72 -15.34
C CYS A 87 -7.12 23.51 -13.86
N GLN A 88 -7.55 22.37 -13.32
CA GLN A 88 -7.40 22.03 -11.90
C GLN A 88 -6.77 20.66 -11.72
N PHE A 89 -6.17 20.45 -10.56
CA PHE A 89 -5.62 19.16 -10.17
C PHE A 89 -6.61 18.39 -9.31
N LEU A 90 -7.09 17.27 -9.84
CA LEU A 90 -7.84 16.28 -9.08
C LEU A 90 -6.85 15.35 -8.39
N ARG A 91 -6.83 15.38 -7.06
CA ARG A 91 -5.98 14.51 -6.25
C ARG A 91 -6.61 13.13 -6.13
N PHE A 92 -5.81 12.10 -6.38
CA PHE A 92 -6.14 10.71 -6.15
C PHE A 92 -5.18 10.15 -5.10
N ASP A 93 -5.73 9.73 -3.96
CA ASP A 93 -4.95 8.97 -3.00
C ASP A 93 -4.70 7.56 -3.53
N ASP A 94 -3.59 6.95 -3.11
CA ASP A 94 -3.28 5.58 -3.47
C ASP A 94 -4.42 4.66 -3.01
N ARG A 95 -5.07 3.98 -3.96
CA ARG A 95 -6.16 3.02 -3.69
C ARG A 95 -5.69 1.85 -2.82
N ARG A 96 -4.39 1.65 -2.64
CA ARG A 96 -3.82 0.73 -1.63
C ARG A 96 -4.02 1.31 -0.24
N GLU A 97 -5.26 1.55 0.13
CA GLU A 97 -5.64 1.95 1.47
C GLU A 97 -5.81 0.70 2.33
N GLY A 98 -5.01 0.60 3.39
CA GLY A 98 -5.05 -0.49 4.37
C GLY A 98 -3.77 -1.31 4.45
N ARG A 99 -3.73 -2.26 5.40
CA ARG A 99 -2.62 -3.20 5.53
C ARG A 99 -2.43 -3.97 4.23
N ASP A 100 -1.18 -4.19 3.84
CA ASP A 100 -0.87 -5.08 2.72
C ASP A 100 -1.56 -6.42 3.00
N ARG A 101 -2.41 -6.89 2.07
CA ARG A 101 -3.13 -8.16 2.23
C ARG A 101 -2.15 -9.34 2.36
N ARG A 102 -0.89 -9.15 1.96
CA ARG A 102 0.21 -10.11 2.09
C ARG A 102 0.81 -10.14 3.50
N GLU A 103 0.65 -9.09 4.30
CA GLU A 103 1.21 -9.01 5.66
C GLU A 103 0.54 -10.02 6.62
N LYS A 104 -0.71 -10.41 6.35
CA LYS A 104 -1.45 -11.41 7.13
C LYS A 104 -1.11 -12.86 6.76
N GLN A 105 -0.34 -13.11 5.69
CA GLN A 105 -0.21 -14.43 5.08
C GLN A 105 0.81 -15.34 5.78
N SER A 106 1.72 -14.81 6.60
CA SER A 106 2.75 -15.61 7.29
C SER A 106 2.21 -16.57 8.36
N LYS A 107 0.96 -16.42 8.79
CA LYS A 107 0.29 -17.38 9.72
C LYS A 107 -0.60 -18.39 9.00
N ASP A 108 -0.85 -18.23 7.70
CA ASP A 108 -1.71 -19.09 6.88
C ASP A 108 -0.90 -20.08 6.00
N ASP A 109 0.41 -20.20 6.20
CA ASP A 109 1.28 -21.13 5.43
C ASP A 109 0.81 -22.59 5.50
N ARG A 110 0.19 -23.01 6.61
CA ARG A 110 -0.45 -24.34 6.72
C ARG A 110 -1.61 -24.53 5.74
N ARG A 111 -2.35 -23.46 5.40
CA ARG A 111 -3.42 -23.50 4.38
C ARG A 111 -2.84 -23.40 2.97
N ALA A 112 -1.76 -22.65 2.78
CA ALA A 112 -1.11 -22.51 1.48
C ALA A 112 -0.70 -23.86 0.88
N MET A 113 -0.21 -24.79 1.71
CA MET A 113 0.11 -26.17 1.29
C MET A 113 -1.14 -26.94 0.79
N ILE A 114 -2.28 -26.81 1.48
CA ILE A 114 -3.56 -27.42 1.10
C ILE A 114 -4.10 -26.85 -0.24
N TYR A 115 -3.86 -25.56 -0.51
CA TYR A 115 -4.24 -24.95 -1.80
C TYR A 115 -3.24 -25.25 -2.93
N ALA A 116 -1.95 -25.46 -2.63
CA ALA A 116 -0.94 -25.84 -3.61
C ALA A 116 -1.20 -27.24 -4.19
N GLU A 117 -1.59 -28.19 -3.34
CA GLU A 117 -1.99 -29.54 -3.77
C GLU A 117 -3.22 -29.52 -4.69
N LYS A 118 -4.22 -28.67 -4.40
CA LYS A 118 -5.40 -28.48 -5.25
C LYS A 118 -5.10 -27.82 -6.61
N ARG A 119 -3.96 -27.11 -6.76
CA ARG A 119 -3.50 -26.59 -8.06
C ARG A 119 -2.83 -27.65 -8.92
N LEU A 120 -2.29 -28.71 -8.32
CA LEU A 120 -1.73 -29.86 -9.03
C LEU A 120 -2.84 -30.76 -9.59
N ILE A 121 -3.99 -30.84 -8.91
CA ILE A 121 -5.02 -31.84 -9.20
C ILE A 121 -6.11 -31.39 -10.20
N LYS A 122 -6.26 -30.09 -10.50
CA LYS A 122 -7.35 -29.64 -11.39
C LYS A 122 -6.92 -28.58 -12.39
N ASP A 123 -6.30 -29.07 -13.47
CA ASP A 123 -6.21 -28.32 -14.72
C ASP A 123 -7.64 -28.14 -15.29
N ARG A 124 -8.28 -27.01 -14.96
CA ARG A 124 -9.65 -26.68 -15.41
C ARG A 124 -9.75 -26.50 -16.93
N ARG A 125 -8.64 -26.50 -17.67
CA ARG A 125 -8.64 -26.39 -19.14
C ARG A 125 -8.71 -27.73 -19.86
N LYS A 126 -8.61 -28.87 -19.15
CA LYS A 126 -8.69 -30.20 -19.78
C LYS A 126 -10.10 -30.69 -20.06
N SER A 127 -11.14 -30.11 -19.43
CA SER A 127 -12.52 -30.56 -19.67
C SER A 127 -13.08 -30.08 -21.01
N SER A 128 -12.63 -28.93 -21.53
CA SER A 128 -13.10 -28.40 -22.82
C SER A 128 -12.28 -28.86 -24.02
N LEU A 129 -10.98 -29.12 -23.85
CA LEU A 129 -10.12 -29.56 -24.97
C LEU A 129 -10.52 -30.92 -25.52
N ARG A 130 -11.03 -31.84 -24.68
CA ARG A 130 -11.52 -33.16 -25.11
C ARG A 130 -12.84 -33.07 -25.88
N GLN A 131 -13.67 -32.07 -25.58
CA GLN A 131 -14.92 -31.80 -26.32
C GLN A 131 -14.64 -31.11 -27.65
N LEU A 132 -13.63 -30.24 -27.71
CA LEU A 132 -13.31 -29.46 -28.92
C LEU A 132 -12.43 -30.22 -29.91
N PHE A 133 -11.56 -31.13 -29.45
CA PHE A 133 -10.61 -31.84 -30.32
C PHE A 133 -10.48 -33.32 -29.91
N PRO A 134 -11.40 -34.20 -30.34
CA PRO A 134 -11.40 -35.61 -29.96
C PRO A 134 -10.15 -36.39 -30.42
N ASN A 135 -9.45 -35.89 -31.45
CA ASN A 135 -8.28 -36.53 -32.04
C ASN A 135 -6.94 -35.82 -31.73
N TYR A 136 -6.90 -34.92 -30.73
CA TYR A 136 -5.64 -34.24 -30.40
C TYR A 136 -4.69 -35.17 -29.63
N ASN A 137 -3.71 -35.73 -30.34
CA ASN A 137 -2.61 -36.48 -29.74
C ASN A 137 -1.62 -35.53 -29.05
N ARG A 138 -1.47 -35.65 -27.73
CA ARG A 138 -0.47 -34.88 -26.97
C ARG A 138 0.95 -35.35 -27.36
N PRO A 139 1.86 -34.45 -27.75
CA PRO A 139 3.26 -34.81 -27.87
C PRO A 139 3.83 -35.15 -26.48
N ASN A 140 4.56 -36.26 -26.43
CA ASN A 140 5.13 -36.81 -25.21
C ASN A 140 6.46 -36.08 -24.92
N TYR A 141 6.43 -35.08 -24.03
CA TYR A 141 7.66 -34.47 -23.52
C TYR A 141 8.13 -35.26 -22.31
N SER A 142 9.01 -36.22 -22.57
CA SER A 142 9.84 -36.90 -21.59
C SER A 142 10.85 -35.91 -21.00
N ARG A 143 11.04 -35.96 -19.68
CA ARG A 143 12.05 -35.19 -18.92
C ARG A 143 13.47 -35.55 -19.33
#